data_AF-A0A2W4IBN7-F1
#
_entry.id   AF-A0A2W4IBN7-F1
#
_cell.length_a   1.000
_cell.length_b   1.000
_cell.length_c   1.000
_cell.angle_alpha   90.00
_cell.angle_beta   90.00
_cell.angle_gamma   90.00
#
_symmetry.space_group_name_H-M   'P 1'
#
loop_
_entity.id
_entity.type
_entity.pdbx_description
1 polymer ?
#
loop_
_entity_poly.entity_id
_entity_poly.type
_entity_poly.pdbx_seq_one_letter_code
_entity_poly.pdbx_strand_id
1 'polypeptide(L)'
;MAEIQNRDSVRDATTNNTEAQTAIRLFSEVLDTVRAARQQTDSRAIVETSALSLTGQFRINNIWSEMNLSDDRQRHSQENLRPATIQRTTVRGVGANDSTQVQIISRNGVATNIRDHLGLWNSEDGRTWTTGEPHYRVRRGSAEIDASGVYSFRNEDYGVHTFLSPDGTTRRVITVGGVTYSHTRNALGEPVAFTDDRGQWTMQGNRWVHEDGVQQREGDVDLTSFGRFTFRPRDGSDHQTRVSEQLREIQTLTRQIEERFRLRIAPEGAQRVDYRATNIGGTPTLRELQVLQSVLERSPVRDYENRMTVWFIRPDEMRPGDAQSHMGHLASENSPRRDHSCDGCARHGLVRDGNHMVIMPSARQTPEGFNGLEGTVVHELVHYEQSRFFVRGNEGWGTGRQRTPEIERIVNDLGWLFWSGRAENGRAVERSALIDRQNNHWVSNTDREGNTIWRRVVGGVLQNGRLLGGQVSSRNDSEHRLNNEQMAQRAAVPQGTGYFIEPDETLANLFAMFRVSTASATENRRTLAMNSPTLYETVRRLDQEFINRGLRRDAGQPELVRDLEGHIVRNTPEVSRIIREREMQWRRDFSNDFRAWFSQNVRLNKQA
;
A
#
# COMPACT_ATOMS: atom_id res chain seq x y z
N MET A 1 37.74 -6.72 -81.58
CA MET A 1 38.84 -7.51 -81.00
C MET A 1 38.92 -7.15 -79.53
N ALA A 2 38.72 -8.13 -78.62
CA ALA A 2 39.20 -8.18 -77.23
C ALA A 2 38.84 -7.00 -76.29
N GLU A 3 38.64 -7.09 -74.98
CA GLU A 3 38.39 -8.09 -73.94
C GLU A 3 38.45 -7.27 -72.62
N ILE A 4 37.65 -7.59 -71.59
CA ILE A 4 37.94 -7.36 -70.15
C ILE A 4 37.89 -5.87 -69.68
N GLN A 5 37.21 -5.39 -68.62
CA GLN A 5 36.79 -5.90 -67.30
C GLN A 5 35.67 -4.99 -66.70
N ASN A 6 35.12 -5.42 -65.55
CA ASN A 6 34.11 -4.79 -64.67
C ASN A 6 32.62 -5.06 -64.92
N ARG A 7 32.22 -6.30 -64.58
CA ARG A 7 30.90 -6.65 -64.07
C ARG A 7 31.09 -7.42 -62.75
N ASP A 8 31.20 -6.71 -61.64
CA ASP A 8 31.07 -7.26 -60.29
C ASP A 8 30.38 -6.22 -59.39
N SER A 9 29.04 -6.17 -59.45
CA SER A 9 28.24 -5.53 -58.38
C SER A 9 26.76 -5.93 -58.36
N VAL A 10 26.38 -7.08 -58.95
CA VAL A 10 25.00 -7.61 -58.86
C VAL A 10 25.03 -9.13 -58.77
N ARG A 11 25.57 -9.66 -57.66
CA ARG A 11 25.44 -11.05 -57.24
C ARG A 11 25.81 -11.17 -55.77
N ASP A 12 24.93 -10.70 -54.89
CA ASP A 12 24.91 -11.04 -53.46
C ASP A 12 23.54 -10.71 -52.85
N ALA A 13 22.49 -11.34 -53.37
CA ALA A 13 21.13 -11.23 -52.81
C ALA A 13 20.35 -12.55 -52.85
N THR A 14 21.03 -13.71 -52.82
CA THR A 14 20.33 -15.01 -52.90
C THR A 14 20.88 -16.14 -52.04
N THR A 15 21.66 -15.84 -51.01
CA THR A 15 22.07 -16.84 -50.01
C THR A 15 22.01 -16.26 -48.62
N ASN A 16 20.85 -16.42 -47.98
CA ASN A 16 20.65 -16.68 -46.53
C ASN A 16 19.18 -16.42 -46.17
N ASN A 17 18.29 -17.29 -46.66
CA ASN A 17 16.93 -17.42 -46.13
C ASN A 17 16.68 -18.85 -45.63
N THR A 18 17.74 -19.58 -45.30
CA THR A 18 17.64 -20.95 -44.79
C THR A 18 17.06 -20.95 -43.38
N GLU A 19 17.37 -19.94 -42.56
CA GLU A 19 16.86 -19.83 -41.18
C GLU A 19 15.39 -19.40 -41.12
N ALA A 20 14.95 -18.43 -41.94
CA ALA A 20 13.56 -18.04 -41.98
C ALA A 20 12.69 -19.10 -42.68
N GLN A 21 13.20 -19.80 -43.70
CA GLN A 21 12.52 -20.98 -44.26
C GLN A 21 12.46 -22.15 -43.27
N THR A 22 13.49 -22.35 -42.44
CA THR A 22 13.48 -23.37 -41.38
C THR A 22 12.50 -22.97 -40.26
N ALA A 23 12.42 -21.69 -39.89
CA ALA A 23 11.47 -21.19 -38.91
C ALA A 23 10.02 -21.31 -39.41
N ILE A 24 9.75 -20.99 -40.68
CA ILE A 24 8.43 -21.17 -41.30
C ILE A 24 8.07 -22.66 -41.40
N ARG A 25 9.03 -23.53 -41.75
CA ARG A 25 8.79 -24.98 -41.80
C ARG A 25 8.47 -25.54 -40.41
N LEU A 26 9.25 -25.18 -39.39
CA LEU A 26 9.00 -25.58 -38.00
C LEU A 26 7.67 -25.02 -37.47
N PHE A 27 7.29 -23.80 -37.85
CA PHE A 27 6.02 -23.21 -37.44
C PHE A 27 4.83 -23.91 -38.11
N SER A 28 4.95 -24.30 -39.38
CA SER A 28 3.95 -25.11 -40.09
C SER A 28 3.83 -26.53 -39.52
N GLU A 29 4.96 -27.20 -39.23
CA GLU A 29 4.97 -28.52 -38.58
C GLU A 29 4.32 -28.49 -37.19
N VAL A 30 4.53 -27.41 -36.41
CA VAL A 30 3.87 -27.19 -35.12
C VAL A 30 2.37 -26.93 -35.29
N LEU A 31 1.97 -26.11 -36.27
CA LEU A 31 0.55 -25.85 -36.55
C LEU A 31 -0.20 -27.10 -37.02
N ASP A 32 0.45 -27.94 -37.81
CA ASP A 32 -0.12 -29.22 -38.26
C ASP A 32 -0.17 -30.25 -37.13
N THR A 33 0.83 -30.26 -36.23
CA THR A 33 0.79 -31.07 -35.00
C THR A 33 -0.32 -30.59 -34.04
N VAL A 34 -0.52 -29.27 -33.90
CA VAL A 34 -1.60 -28.69 -33.10
C VAL A 34 -2.97 -28.98 -33.73
N ARG A 35 -3.10 -28.93 -35.07
CA ARG A 35 -4.33 -29.30 -35.78
C ARG A 35 -4.64 -30.79 -35.68
N ALA A 36 -3.62 -31.65 -35.80
CA ALA A 36 -3.75 -33.10 -35.60
C ALA A 36 -4.15 -33.44 -34.15
N ALA A 37 -3.55 -32.79 -33.16
CA ALA A 37 -3.93 -32.91 -31.75
C ALA A 37 -5.35 -32.39 -31.47
N ARG A 38 -5.79 -31.34 -32.20
CA ARG A 38 -7.17 -30.81 -32.14
C ARG A 38 -8.21 -31.77 -32.72
N GLN A 39 -7.81 -32.65 -33.64
CA GLN A 39 -8.68 -33.66 -34.25
C GLN A 39 -8.71 -34.99 -33.48
N GLN A 40 -7.78 -35.22 -32.52
CA GLN A 40 -7.63 -36.51 -31.87
C GLN A 40 -7.83 -36.56 -30.35
N THR A 41 -8.10 -35.46 -29.63
CA THR A 41 -8.14 -35.55 -28.15
C THR A 41 -9.21 -34.71 -27.47
N ASP A 42 -10.04 -35.42 -26.68
CA ASP A 42 -10.95 -34.92 -25.66
C ASP A 42 -10.25 -33.93 -24.70
N SER A 43 -10.75 -32.69 -24.71
CA SER A 43 -11.01 -31.71 -23.65
C SER A 43 -10.18 -31.60 -22.34
N ARG A 44 -9.22 -32.47 -22.00
CA ARG A 44 -8.45 -32.43 -20.74
C ARG A 44 -7.03 -31.88 -20.87
N ALA A 45 -6.33 -32.08 -22.00
CA ALA A 45 -4.91 -31.72 -22.12
C ALA A 45 -4.63 -30.21 -22.33
N ILE A 46 -5.61 -29.43 -22.79
CA ILE A 46 -5.48 -27.98 -23.03
C ILE A 46 -5.47 -27.19 -21.71
N VAL A 47 -6.07 -27.75 -20.65
CA VAL A 47 -6.08 -27.15 -19.31
C VAL A 47 -4.72 -27.26 -18.64
N GLU A 48 -3.99 -28.37 -18.83
CA GLU A 48 -2.70 -28.61 -18.17
C GLU A 48 -1.55 -27.79 -18.77
N THR A 49 -1.50 -27.62 -20.10
CA THR A 49 -0.44 -26.83 -20.74
C THR A 49 -0.58 -25.32 -20.49
N SER A 50 -1.81 -24.83 -20.38
CA SER A 50 -2.10 -23.43 -20.01
C SER A 50 -1.82 -23.16 -18.52
N ALA A 51 -2.15 -24.13 -17.65
CA ALA A 51 -1.85 -24.09 -16.22
C ALA A 51 -0.35 -24.16 -15.92
N LEU A 52 0.45 -24.88 -16.73
CA LEU A 52 1.92 -24.95 -16.63
C LEU A 52 2.61 -23.62 -16.97
N SER A 53 2.10 -22.83 -17.92
CA SER A 53 2.67 -21.51 -18.24
C SER A 53 2.46 -20.47 -17.13
N LEU A 54 1.29 -20.53 -16.47
CA LEU A 54 0.92 -19.60 -15.40
C LEU A 54 1.44 -20.03 -14.01
N THR A 55 1.56 -21.33 -13.74
CA THR A 55 2.31 -21.82 -12.54
C THR A 55 3.80 -21.50 -12.65
N GLY A 56 4.37 -21.47 -13.86
CA GLY A 56 5.70 -20.90 -14.12
C GLY A 56 5.77 -19.41 -13.80
N GLN A 57 4.78 -18.62 -14.23
CA GLN A 57 4.72 -17.16 -14.02
C GLN A 57 4.55 -16.76 -12.54
N PHE A 58 3.72 -17.48 -11.78
CA PHE A 58 3.57 -17.28 -10.34
C PHE A 58 4.79 -17.77 -9.54
N ARG A 59 5.41 -18.88 -9.97
CA ARG A 59 6.70 -19.31 -9.40
C ARG A 59 7.81 -18.31 -9.69
N ILE A 60 7.82 -17.63 -10.84
CA ILE A 60 8.83 -16.60 -11.13
C ILE A 60 8.68 -15.40 -10.18
N ASN A 61 7.46 -14.92 -9.91
CA ASN A 61 7.27 -13.82 -8.94
C ASN A 61 7.64 -14.23 -7.50
N ASN A 62 7.39 -15.50 -7.12
CA ASN A 62 7.84 -16.03 -5.82
C ASN A 62 9.34 -16.35 -5.79
N ILE A 63 9.95 -16.78 -6.90
CA ILE A 63 11.39 -17.08 -6.97
C ILE A 63 12.19 -15.79 -7.02
N TRP A 64 11.71 -14.71 -7.65
CA TRP A 64 12.40 -13.42 -7.64
C TRP A 64 12.29 -12.73 -6.27
N SER A 65 11.16 -12.88 -5.56
CA SER A 65 11.05 -12.43 -4.17
C SER A 65 11.87 -13.32 -3.22
N GLU A 66 11.90 -14.64 -3.43
CA GLU A 66 12.71 -15.59 -2.64
C GLU A 66 14.21 -15.54 -2.97
N MET A 67 14.63 -15.19 -4.19
CA MET A 67 16.04 -15.02 -4.58
C MET A 67 16.63 -13.73 -4.03
N ASN A 68 15.87 -12.62 -4.02
CA ASN A 68 16.28 -11.41 -3.31
C ASN A 68 16.35 -11.66 -1.79
N LEU A 69 15.42 -12.44 -1.23
CA LEU A 69 15.48 -12.87 0.17
C LEU A 69 16.59 -13.90 0.46
N SER A 70 17.04 -14.70 -0.52
CA SER A 70 18.05 -15.74 -0.33
C SER A 70 19.47 -15.20 -0.47
N ASP A 71 19.72 -14.22 -1.33
CA ASP A 71 20.98 -13.48 -1.40
C ASP A 71 21.19 -12.61 -0.15
N ASP A 72 20.13 -11.97 0.39
CA ASP A 72 20.18 -11.28 1.69
C ASP A 72 20.40 -12.26 2.85
N ARG A 73 19.76 -13.44 2.83
CA ARG A 73 20.01 -14.50 3.83
C ARG A 73 21.42 -15.07 3.74
N GLN A 74 22.00 -15.22 2.55
CA GLN A 74 23.37 -15.71 2.38
C GLN A 74 24.41 -14.66 2.80
N ARG A 75 24.19 -13.36 2.51
CA ARG A 75 25.03 -12.27 3.04
C ARG A 75 24.93 -12.15 4.57
N HIS A 76 23.74 -12.29 5.15
CA HIS A 76 23.56 -12.34 6.61
C HIS A 76 24.18 -13.57 7.27
N SER A 77 24.35 -14.69 6.55
CA SER A 77 24.95 -15.90 7.12
C SER A 77 26.46 -15.77 7.38
N GLN A 78 27.18 -14.94 6.61
CA GLN A 78 28.62 -14.72 6.82
C GLN A 78 28.95 -13.55 7.77
N GLU A 79 28.08 -12.54 7.89
CA GLU A 79 28.25 -11.45 8.89
C GLU A 79 27.93 -11.88 10.33
N ASN A 80 27.25 -13.02 10.52
CA ASN A 80 26.87 -13.57 11.82
C ASN A 80 28.04 -14.15 12.65
N LEU A 81 29.30 -14.04 12.20
CA LEU A 81 30.47 -14.61 12.86
C LEU A 81 31.21 -13.65 13.80
N ARG A 82 30.75 -12.41 13.98
CA ARG A 82 31.33 -11.47 14.95
C ARG A 82 30.54 -11.45 16.26
N PRO A 83 31.21 -11.36 17.42
CA PRO A 83 30.54 -11.32 18.72
C PRO A 83 29.62 -10.10 18.81
N ALA A 84 28.36 -10.33 19.17
CA ALA A 84 27.42 -9.26 19.44
C ALA A 84 27.74 -8.62 20.80
N THR A 85 27.73 -7.29 20.86
CA THR A 85 27.79 -6.55 22.12
C THR A 85 26.38 -6.46 22.68
N ILE A 86 26.20 -6.88 23.93
CA ILE A 86 24.90 -6.84 24.61
C ILE A 86 24.98 -5.85 25.77
N GLN A 87 24.16 -4.82 25.72
CA GLN A 87 23.92 -3.91 26.83
C GLN A 87 22.57 -4.22 27.47
N ARG A 88 22.50 -4.14 28.79
CA ARG A 88 21.27 -4.40 29.56
C ARG A 88 21.12 -3.36 30.65
N THR A 89 19.89 -2.95 30.87
CA THR A 89 19.49 -2.16 32.03
C THR A 89 18.08 -2.56 32.44
N THR A 90 17.64 -2.07 33.58
CA THR A 90 16.26 -2.19 34.03
C THR A 90 15.73 -0.79 34.22
N VAL A 91 14.63 -0.46 33.55
CA VAL A 91 13.97 0.83 33.66
C VAL A 91 12.55 0.64 34.19
N ARG A 92 12.01 1.65 34.85
CA ARG A 92 10.60 1.67 35.23
C ARG A 92 9.87 2.67 34.34
N GLY A 93 8.81 2.22 33.67
CA GLY A 93 7.95 3.12 32.89
C GLY A 93 7.23 4.12 33.79
N VAL A 94 6.90 5.29 33.25
CA VAL A 94 6.11 6.30 33.98
C VAL A 94 4.76 5.72 34.40
N GLY A 95 4.47 5.72 35.71
CA GLY A 95 3.21 5.16 36.24
C GLY A 95 3.11 3.63 36.15
N ALA A 96 4.20 2.94 35.78
CA ALA A 96 4.24 1.49 35.74
C ALA A 96 4.59 0.92 37.12
N ASN A 97 3.78 -0.03 37.59
CA ASN A 97 4.10 -0.75 38.82
C ASN A 97 5.32 -1.67 38.64
N ASP A 98 5.56 -2.15 37.42
CA ASP A 98 6.60 -3.12 37.11
C ASP A 98 7.80 -2.50 36.38
N SER A 99 8.99 -3.00 36.72
CA SER A 99 10.23 -2.68 36.01
C SER A 99 10.34 -3.50 34.72
N THR A 100 10.78 -2.88 33.63
CA THR A 100 11.05 -3.55 32.35
C THR A 100 12.55 -3.69 32.14
N GLN A 101 13.00 -4.91 31.83
CA GLN A 101 14.36 -5.12 31.35
C GLN A 101 14.51 -4.58 29.93
N VAL A 102 15.44 -3.66 29.73
CA VAL A 102 15.82 -3.15 28.43
C VAL A 102 17.11 -3.81 27.99
N GLN A 103 17.18 -4.26 26.74
CA GLN A 103 18.35 -4.88 26.15
C GLN A 103 18.62 -4.27 24.78
N ILE A 104 19.86 -3.85 24.53
CA ILE A 104 20.33 -3.45 23.19
C ILE A 104 21.39 -4.46 22.76
N ILE A 105 21.19 -5.05 21.59
CA ILE A 105 22.15 -5.95 20.96
C ILE A 105 22.73 -5.23 19.75
N SER A 106 24.04 -5.06 19.74
CA SER A 106 24.77 -4.42 18.65
C SER A 106 25.69 -5.40 17.95
N ARG A 107 25.76 -5.31 16.62
CA ARG A 107 26.66 -6.06 15.75
C ARG A 107 27.44 -5.07 14.91
N ASN A 108 28.77 -5.20 14.89
CA ASN A 108 29.65 -4.26 14.18
C ASN A 108 29.46 -2.78 14.57
N GLY A 109 29.13 -2.51 15.83
CA GLY A 109 28.86 -1.16 16.32
C GLY A 109 27.50 -0.58 15.93
N VAL A 110 26.68 -1.34 15.20
CA VAL A 110 25.30 -0.97 14.85
C VAL A 110 24.34 -1.70 15.78
N ALA A 111 23.42 -0.98 16.41
CA ALA A 111 22.37 -1.60 17.22
C ALA A 111 21.38 -2.34 16.30
N THR A 112 21.33 -3.67 16.39
CA THR A 112 20.49 -4.48 15.49
C THR A 112 19.20 -4.96 16.15
N ASN A 113 19.16 -5.06 17.47
CA ASN A 113 17.95 -5.44 18.22
C ASN A 113 17.81 -4.60 19.49
N ILE A 114 16.58 -4.20 19.81
CA ILE A 114 16.22 -3.60 21.11
C ILE A 114 15.05 -4.39 21.69
N ARG A 115 15.15 -4.83 22.93
CA ARG A 115 13.98 -5.24 23.71
C ARG A 115 13.71 -4.17 24.74
N ASP A 116 12.53 -3.54 24.69
CA ASP A 116 12.11 -2.54 25.68
C ASP A 116 10.63 -2.73 26.07
N HIS A 117 10.06 -1.75 26.77
CA HIS A 117 8.67 -1.77 27.24
C HIS A 117 7.62 -1.72 26.12
N LEU A 118 8.04 -1.43 24.89
CA LEU A 118 7.18 -1.43 23.70
C LEU A 118 7.32 -2.73 22.87
N GLY A 119 8.22 -3.64 23.25
CA GLY A 119 8.39 -4.94 22.62
C GLY A 119 9.80 -5.20 22.11
N LEU A 120 9.91 -6.18 21.20
CA LEU A 120 11.16 -6.55 20.53
C LEU A 120 11.26 -5.88 19.17
N TRP A 121 12.26 -5.04 19.02
CA TRP A 121 12.55 -4.27 17.82
C TRP A 121 13.79 -4.78 17.11
N ASN A 122 13.73 -4.82 15.79
CA ASN A 122 14.80 -5.25 14.90
C ASN A 122 15.16 -4.11 13.95
N SER A 123 16.44 -3.96 13.66
CA SER A 123 16.93 -2.95 12.73
C SER A 123 18.13 -3.48 11.95
N GLU A 124 18.19 -3.17 10.67
CA GLU A 124 19.34 -3.47 9.80
C GLU A 124 20.37 -2.33 9.81
N ASP A 125 19.91 -1.08 9.97
CA ASP A 125 20.70 0.15 9.89
C ASP A 125 20.96 0.80 11.26
N GLY A 126 20.37 0.26 12.34
CA GLY A 126 20.37 0.83 13.68
C GLY A 126 19.58 2.13 13.83
N ARG A 127 18.76 2.48 12.84
CA ARG A 127 17.98 3.73 12.80
C ARG A 127 16.50 3.47 12.55
N THR A 128 16.18 2.54 11.65
CA THR A 128 14.82 2.12 11.33
C THR A 128 14.52 0.83 12.07
N TRP A 129 13.61 0.90 13.03
CA TRP A 129 13.28 -0.21 13.93
C TRP A 129 11.93 -0.77 13.57
N THR A 130 11.85 -2.08 13.37
CA THR A 130 10.61 -2.82 13.10
C THR A 130 10.27 -3.78 14.24
N THR A 131 9.00 -4.05 14.50
CA THR A 131 8.58 -5.04 15.50
C THR A 131 7.40 -5.86 14.98
N GLY A 132 7.27 -7.09 15.49
CA GLY A 132 6.12 -7.96 15.22
C GLY A 132 4.88 -7.61 16.03
N GLU A 133 4.98 -6.65 16.96
CA GLU A 133 3.84 -6.17 17.74
C GLU A 133 2.79 -5.54 16.81
N PRO A 134 1.48 -5.75 17.04
CA PRO A 134 0.46 -5.25 16.13
C PRO A 134 0.26 -3.72 16.22
N HIS A 135 0.57 -3.11 17.38
CA HIS A 135 0.30 -1.69 17.69
C HIS A 135 1.39 -0.74 17.25
N TYR A 136 2.61 -1.25 17.21
CA TYR A 136 3.80 -0.53 16.84
C TYR A 136 4.47 -1.38 15.79
N ARG A 137 4.87 -0.84 14.65
CA ARG A 137 5.62 -1.66 13.68
C ARG A 137 6.82 -0.96 13.11
N VAL A 138 6.90 0.36 13.16
CA VAL A 138 8.08 1.12 12.79
C VAL A 138 8.30 2.26 13.78
N ARG A 139 9.56 2.49 14.18
CA ARG A 139 10.02 3.75 14.78
C ARG A 139 11.39 4.11 14.21
N ARG A 140 11.68 5.41 14.08
CA ARG A 140 12.96 5.89 13.55
C ARG A 140 13.74 6.67 14.60
N GLY A 141 15.00 6.31 14.76
CA GLY A 141 15.83 6.87 15.81
C GLY A 141 17.00 6.01 16.23
N SER A 142 17.80 6.54 17.14
CA SER A 142 18.88 5.80 17.79
C SER A 142 18.52 5.48 19.24
N ALA A 143 19.01 4.34 19.73
CA ALA A 143 18.84 3.93 21.11
C ALA A 143 20.20 3.66 21.75
N GLU A 144 20.31 3.98 23.04
CA GLU A 144 21.55 3.85 23.80
C GLU A 144 21.24 3.48 25.26
N ILE A 145 22.16 2.76 25.90
CA ILE A 145 22.23 2.62 27.36
C ILE A 145 23.57 3.22 27.79
N ASP A 146 23.53 4.27 28.61
CA ASP A 146 24.74 4.91 29.11
C ASP A 146 25.37 4.14 30.29
N ALA A 147 26.53 4.62 30.77
CA ALA A 147 27.26 4.00 31.88
C ALA A 147 26.50 4.00 33.22
N SER A 148 25.51 4.88 33.38
CA SER A 148 24.64 4.94 34.56
C SER A 148 23.41 4.04 34.45
N GLY A 149 23.24 3.35 33.31
CA GLY A 149 22.11 2.48 33.05
C GLY A 149 20.87 3.23 32.56
N VAL A 150 20.97 4.51 32.19
CA VAL A 150 19.85 5.25 31.59
C VAL A 150 19.68 4.77 30.15
N TYR A 151 18.47 4.30 29.83
CA TYR A 151 18.09 4.01 28.46
C TYR A 151 17.60 5.29 27.80
N SER A 152 18.08 5.58 26.59
CA SER A 152 17.58 6.71 25.81
C SER A 152 17.20 6.31 24.40
N PHE A 153 16.18 6.99 23.87
CA PHE A 153 15.76 6.87 22.48
C PHE A 153 15.60 8.27 21.87
N ARG A 154 16.35 8.54 20.80
CA ARG A 154 16.23 9.76 20.00
C ARG A 154 15.31 9.51 18.83
N ASN A 155 14.08 10.02 18.90
CA ASN A 155 13.11 9.97 17.83
C ASN A 155 13.45 11.03 16.77
N GLU A 156 13.90 10.57 15.60
CA GLU A 156 14.30 11.44 14.49
C GLU A 156 13.11 12.01 13.72
N ASP A 157 11.93 11.38 13.78
CA ASP A 157 10.72 11.86 13.10
C ASP A 157 10.16 13.13 13.72
N TYR A 158 10.38 13.33 15.02
CA TYR A 158 9.81 14.44 15.78
C TYR A 158 10.86 15.28 16.53
N GLY A 159 12.14 14.93 16.44
CA GLY A 159 13.22 15.64 17.10
C GLY A 159 13.15 15.57 18.63
N VAL A 160 12.67 14.45 19.17
CA VAL A 160 12.48 14.24 20.62
C VAL A 160 13.49 13.23 21.14
N HIS A 161 14.24 13.58 22.18
CA HIS A 161 15.09 12.64 22.90
C HIS A 161 14.42 12.26 24.22
N THR A 162 14.10 10.98 24.39
CA THR A 162 13.51 10.44 25.62
C THR A 162 14.56 9.65 26.39
N PHE A 163 14.58 9.84 27.70
CA PHE A 163 15.46 9.16 28.66
C PHE A 163 14.61 8.48 29.71
N LEU A 164 14.88 7.19 29.96
CA LEU A 164 14.25 6.36 30.98
C LEU A 164 15.34 5.90 31.96
N SER A 165 15.26 6.37 33.19
CA SER A 165 16.23 6.08 34.24
C SER A 165 15.83 4.86 35.08
N PRO A 166 16.79 4.15 35.70
CA PRO A 166 16.50 3.02 36.58
C PRO A 166 15.65 3.36 37.81
N ASP A 167 15.71 4.60 38.29
CA ASP A 167 14.89 5.11 39.40
C ASP A 167 13.42 5.37 39.00
N GLY A 168 13.07 5.17 37.73
CA GLY A 168 11.76 5.43 37.15
C GLY A 168 11.54 6.87 36.71
N THR A 169 12.54 7.72 36.82
CA THR A 169 12.50 9.08 36.27
C THR A 169 12.50 9.02 34.74
N THR A 170 11.63 9.82 34.13
CA THR A 170 11.58 9.98 32.67
C THR A 170 11.81 11.41 32.30
N ARG A 171 12.73 11.65 31.37
CA ARG A 171 13.02 12.99 30.83
C ARG A 171 12.79 12.99 29.33
N ARG A 172 12.12 14.02 28.82
CA ARG A 172 12.05 14.31 27.37
C ARG A 172 12.74 15.63 27.09
N VAL A 173 13.35 15.72 25.92
CA VAL A 173 14.13 16.88 25.48
C VAL A 173 13.84 17.18 24.02
N ILE A 174 13.71 18.47 23.71
CA ILE A 174 13.79 19.03 22.35
C ILE A 174 14.81 20.17 22.33
N THR A 175 15.37 20.46 21.15
CA THR A 175 16.21 21.65 20.93
C THR A 175 15.54 22.57 19.93
N VAL A 176 15.44 23.85 20.25
CA VAL A 176 14.80 24.87 19.40
C VAL A 176 15.70 26.09 19.34
N GLY A 177 16.27 26.39 18.16
CA GLY A 177 17.15 27.54 17.99
C GLY A 177 18.38 27.52 18.90
N GLY A 178 18.94 26.33 19.18
CA GLY A 178 20.06 26.14 20.11
C GLY A 178 19.66 26.10 21.60
N VAL A 179 18.42 26.42 21.95
CA VAL A 179 17.91 26.34 23.32
C VAL A 179 17.32 24.96 23.59
N THR A 180 17.68 24.36 24.72
CA THR A 180 17.14 23.07 25.16
C THR A 180 15.88 23.28 25.99
N TYR A 181 14.78 22.66 25.56
CA TYR A 181 13.56 22.54 26.36
C TYR A 181 13.43 21.10 26.83
N SER A 182 13.16 20.90 28.12
CA SER A 182 13.02 19.55 28.67
C SER A 182 11.90 19.46 29.70
N HIS A 183 11.37 18.26 29.90
CA HIS A 183 10.38 17.98 30.94
C HIS A 183 10.71 16.62 31.57
N THR A 184 10.81 16.61 32.90
CA THR A 184 11.16 15.46 33.72
C THR A 184 10.00 15.10 34.64
N ARG A 185 9.64 13.81 34.66
CA ARG A 185 8.63 13.23 35.54
C ARG A 185 9.26 12.16 36.43
N ASN A 186 8.79 12.05 37.67
CA ASN A 186 9.20 10.98 38.58
C ASN A 186 8.56 9.62 38.20
N ALA A 187 8.85 8.58 38.98
CA ALA A 187 8.27 7.24 38.79
C ALA A 187 6.73 7.19 38.85
N LEU A 188 6.10 8.14 39.56
CA LEU A 188 4.64 8.28 39.64
C LEU A 188 4.05 9.03 38.44
N GLY A 189 4.89 9.61 37.57
CA GLY A 189 4.47 10.41 36.42
C GLY A 189 4.16 11.87 36.72
N GLU A 190 4.48 12.30 37.93
CA GLU A 190 4.33 13.69 38.36
C GLU A 190 5.49 14.53 37.81
N PRO A 191 5.21 15.73 37.26
CA PRO A 191 6.24 16.68 36.85
C PRO A 191 7.11 17.09 38.04
N VAL A 192 8.43 16.94 37.91
CA VAL A 192 9.40 17.30 38.98
C VAL A 192 10.43 18.33 38.55
N ALA A 193 10.76 18.40 37.27
CA ALA A 193 11.68 19.41 36.75
C ALA A 193 11.40 19.69 35.27
N PHE A 194 11.79 20.87 34.80
CA PHE A 194 11.80 21.18 33.38
C PHE A 194 12.84 22.26 33.05
N THR A 195 13.13 22.43 31.76
CA THR A 195 14.07 23.46 31.27
C THR A 195 13.39 24.26 30.17
N ASP A 196 13.59 25.57 30.16
CA ASP A 196 13.16 26.46 29.08
C ASP A 196 14.27 27.46 28.70
N ASP A 197 13.92 28.53 28.00
CA ASP A 197 14.85 29.61 27.59
C ASP A 197 15.38 30.45 28.75
N ARG A 198 14.88 30.26 29.97
CA ARG A 198 15.32 31.00 31.16
C ARG A 198 16.25 30.20 32.07
N GLY A 199 16.23 28.88 31.96
CA GLY A 199 17.08 27.98 32.74
C GLY A 199 16.32 26.75 33.25
N GLN A 200 16.83 26.15 34.33
CA GLN A 200 16.23 24.96 34.93
C GLN A 200 15.22 25.33 36.02
N TRP A 201 14.15 24.55 36.09
CA TRP A 201 13.04 24.74 37.03
C TRP A 201 12.77 23.43 37.76
N THR A 202 12.61 23.48 39.07
CA THR A 202 12.31 22.33 39.93
C THR A 202 11.00 22.55 40.67
N MET A 203 10.17 21.51 40.76
CA MET A 203 8.91 21.58 41.52
C MET A 203 9.19 21.60 43.02
N GLN A 204 8.66 22.60 43.73
CA GLN A 204 8.64 22.68 45.19
C GLN A 204 7.20 22.96 45.64
N GLY A 205 6.55 21.95 46.21
CA GLY A 205 5.12 22.00 46.50
C GLY A 205 4.30 22.13 45.22
N ASN A 206 3.61 23.25 45.04
CA ASN A 206 2.80 23.57 43.85
C ASN A 206 3.44 24.65 42.95
N ARG A 207 4.72 24.98 43.17
CA ARG A 207 5.44 26.03 42.45
C ARG A 207 6.69 25.50 41.77
N TRP A 208 6.99 26.05 40.61
CA TRP A 208 8.26 25.88 39.93
C TRP A 208 9.24 26.94 40.43
N VAL A 209 10.35 26.49 41.01
CA VAL A 209 11.43 27.35 41.48
C VAL A 209 12.59 27.25 40.51
N HIS A 210 13.05 28.40 40.03
CA HIS A 210 14.21 28.49 39.13
C HIS A 210 15.50 28.10 39.85
N GLU A 211 16.52 27.68 39.11
CA GLU A 211 17.83 27.30 39.66
C GLU A 211 18.54 28.44 40.42
N ASP A 212 18.18 29.71 40.15
CA ASP A 212 18.67 30.87 40.91
C ASP A 212 18.02 31.01 42.31
N GLY A 213 16.96 30.24 42.60
CA GLY A 213 16.21 30.28 43.85
C GLY A 213 15.33 31.52 44.06
N VAL A 214 15.37 32.50 43.16
CA VAL A 214 14.66 33.78 43.25
C VAL A 214 13.37 33.75 42.44
N GLN A 215 13.43 33.24 41.20
CA GLN A 215 12.27 33.24 40.32
C GLN A 215 11.34 32.05 40.63
N GLN A 216 10.04 32.34 40.67
CA GLN A 216 9.01 31.34 40.90
C GLN A 216 7.86 31.50 39.90
N ARG A 217 7.23 30.39 39.53
CA ARG A 217 6.00 30.39 38.72
C ARG A 217 5.08 29.22 39.04
N GLU A 218 3.79 29.42 38.80
CA GLU A 218 2.76 28.39 38.93
C GLU A 218 2.18 28.07 37.55
N GLY A 219 2.01 26.79 37.24
CA GLY A 219 1.47 26.37 35.96
C GLY A 219 1.77 24.91 35.63
N ASP A 220 1.17 24.45 34.54
CA ASP A 220 1.36 23.10 34.02
C ASP A 220 2.42 23.10 32.92
N VAL A 221 3.33 22.12 32.99
CA VAL A 221 4.35 21.91 31.95
C VAL A 221 4.10 20.57 31.26
N ASP A 222 4.27 20.56 29.94
CA ASP A 222 4.25 19.32 29.18
C ASP A 222 5.23 19.33 28.01
N LEU A 223 5.70 18.14 27.64
CA LEU A 223 6.51 17.91 26.44
C LEU A 223 6.03 16.62 25.79
N THR A 224 5.37 16.77 24.64
CA THR A 224 4.74 15.66 23.93
C THR A 224 5.78 14.77 23.24
N SER A 225 5.42 13.53 22.94
CA SER A 225 6.25 12.61 22.13
C SER A 225 6.50 13.11 20.69
N PHE A 226 5.78 14.14 20.26
CA PHE A 226 5.87 14.73 18.92
C PHE A 226 6.66 16.05 18.88
N GLY A 227 7.26 16.45 19.99
CA GLY A 227 8.19 17.57 20.03
C GLY A 227 7.54 18.93 20.26
N ARG A 228 6.38 18.98 20.94
CA ARG A 228 5.77 20.22 21.45
C ARG A 228 6.03 20.36 22.94
N PHE A 229 6.76 21.40 23.34
CA PHE A 229 6.88 21.86 24.72
C PHE A 229 5.82 22.94 24.98
N THR A 230 5.13 22.84 26.11
CA THR A 230 4.14 23.84 26.56
C THR A 230 4.33 24.14 28.04
N PHE A 231 4.33 25.42 28.41
CA PHE A 231 4.08 25.87 29.79
C PHE A 231 2.79 26.70 29.80
N ARG A 232 1.83 26.30 30.65
CA ARG A 232 0.54 26.97 30.83
C ARG A 232 0.50 27.59 32.23
N PRO A 233 0.73 28.90 32.35
CA PRO A 233 0.62 29.61 33.62
C PRO A 233 -0.77 29.44 34.24
N ARG A 234 -0.83 29.25 35.58
CA ARG A 234 -2.11 29.13 36.29
C ARG A 234 -2.85 30.47 36.42
N ASP A 235 -2.13 31.58 36.34
CA ASP A 235 -2.66 32.95 36.40
C ASP A 235 -3.39 33.38 35.11
N GLY A 236 -3.44 32.51 34.08
CA GLY A 236 -4.09 32.79 32.80
C GLY A 236 -3.27 33.67 31.86
N SER A 237 -2.00 33.96 32.19
CA SER A 237 -1.08 34.62 31.26
C SER A 237 -0.74 33.75 30.05
N ASP A 238 -0.17 34.38 29.01
CA ASP A 238 0.07 33.74 27.72
C ASP A 238 0.86 32.44 27.84
N HIS A 239 0.35 31.39 27.19
CA HIS A 239 1.00 30.09 27.14
C HIS A 239 2.33 30.18 26.38
N GLN A 240 3.40 29.64 26.96
CA GLN A 240 4.66 29.45 26.23
C GLN A 240 4.57 28.13 25.46
N THR A 241 4.62 28.19 24.13
CA THR A 241 4.72 27.00 23.28
C THR A 241 6.00 27.05 22.46
N ARG A 242 6.69 25.92 22.39
CA ARG A 242 7.88 25.71 21.56
C ARG A 242 7.77 24.36 20.86
N VAL A 243 8.23 24.31 19.62
CA VAL A 243 8.16 23.10 18.78
C VAL A 243 9.53 22.79 18.23
N SER A 244 9.86 21.50 18.16
CA SER A 244 11.05 21.02 17.45
C SER A 244 11.04 21.47 15.99
N GLU A 245 12.22 21.47 15.37
CA GLU A 245 12.37 21.77 13.94
C GLU A 245 11.52 20.81 13.09
N GLN A 246 11.57 19.51 13.40
CA GLN A 246 10.81 18.47 12.71
C GLN A 246 9.30 18.70 12.83
N LEU A 247 8.79 19.03 14.02
CA LEU A 247 7.36 19.32 14.19
C LEU A 247 6.94 20.59 13.44
N ARG A 248 7.83 21.60 13.36
CA ARG A 248 7.58 22.82 12.58
C ARG A 248 7.50 22.53 11.08
N GLU A 249 8.37 21.68 10.56
CA GLU A 249 8.35 21.22 9.17
C GLU A 249 7.04 20.46 8.88
N ILE A 250 6.65 19.54 9.75
CA ILE A 250 5.38 18.79 9.68
C ILE A 250 4.18 19.74 9.64
N GLN A 251 4.13 20.74 10.53
CA GLN A 251 3.04 21.72 10.57
C GLN A 251 3.02 22.59 9.31
N THR A 252 4.20 22.97 8.80
CA THR A 252 4.32 23.76 7.57
C THR A 252 3.83 22.98 6.36
N LEU A 253 4.26 21.73 6.21
CA LEU A 253 3.85 20.88 5.09
C LEU A 253 2.37 20.49 5.18
N THR A 254 1.85 20.22 6.38
CA THR A 254 0.41 20.01 6.62
C THR A 254 -0.40 21.17 6.04
N ARG A 255 -0.07 22.41 6.43
CA ARG A 255 -0.77 23.61 5.94
C ARG A 255 -0.64 23.77 4.42
N GLN A 256 0.54 23.53 3.85
CA GLN A 256 0.74 23.59 2.39
C GLN A 256 -0.15 22.59 1.65
N ILE A 257 -0.28 21.36 2.16
CA ILE A 257 -1.17 20.34 1.60
C ILE A 257 -2.63 20.78 1.70
N GLU A 258 -3.07 21.21 2.89
CA GLU A 258 -4.44 21.66 3.13
C GLU A 258 -4.83 22.85 2.23
N GLU A 259 -3.95 23.85 2.12
CA GLU A 259 -4.18 25.03 1.27
C GLU A 259 -4.19 24.68 -0.21
N ARG A 260 -3.22 23.89 -0.68
CA ARG A 260 -3.06 23.59 -2.11
C ARG A 260 -4.16 22.67 -2.64
N PHE A 261 -4.54 21.65 -1.88
CA PHE A 261 -5.51 20.64 -2.31
C PHE A 261 -6.92 20.89 -1.75
N ARG A 262 -7.07 21.89 -0.86
CA ARG A 262 -8.34 22.19 -0.17
C ARG A 262 -8.93 20.95 0.46
N LEU A 263 -8.13 20.30 1.30
CA LEU A 263 -8.53 19.19 2.16
C LEU A 263 -8.18 19.54 3.60
N ARG A 264 -8.63 18.73 4.56
CA ARG A 264 -8.25 18.87 5.97
C ARG A 264 -7.41 17.69 6.42
N ILE A 265 -6.43 17.93 7.28
CA ILE A 265 -5.73 16.90 8.02
C ILE A 265 -6.19 17.02 9.46
N ALA A 266 -6.72 15.93 10.03
CA ALA A 266 -7.25 15.96 11.38
C ALA A 266 -6.14 16.33 12.38
N PRO A 267 -6.38 17.29 13.29
CA PRO A 267 -5.36 17.70 14.24
C PRO A 267 -5.12 16.60 15.29
N GLU A 268 -3.93 16.64 15.90
CA GLU A 268 -3.56 15.78 17.01
C GLU A 268 -4.61 15.88 18.15
N GLY A 269 -5.04 14.74 18.67
CA GLY A 269 -6.03 14.65 19.73
C GLY A 269 -7.48 14.80 19.27
N ALA A 270 -7.72 15.14 17.99
CA ALA A 270 -9.08 15.17 17.46
C ALA A 270 -9.71 13.78 17.60
N GLN A 271 -10.90 13.75 18.18
CA GLN A 271 -11.64 12.51 18.35
C GLN A 271 -12.63 12.33 17.22
N ARG A 272 -12.71 11.09 16.75
CA ARG A 272 -13.74 10.64 15.84
C ARG A 272 -14.35 9.37 16.40
N VAL A 273 -15.66 9.33 16.51
CA VAL A 273 -16.37 8.11 16.88
C VAL A 273 -16.77 7.39 15.59
N ASP A 274 -16.09 6.29 15.30
CA ASP A 274 -16.45 5.38 14.21
C ASP A 274 -17.12 4.15 14.81
N TYR A 275 -18.44 4.06 14.62
CA TYR A 275 -19.29 2.99 15.16
C TYR A 275 -19.16 2.79 16.68
N ARG A 276 -18.26 1.91 17.12
CA ARG A 276 -18.02 1.52 18.52
C ARG A 276 -16.63 1.89 19.04
N ALA A 277 -15.76 2.45 18.19
CA ALA A 277 -14.40 2.84 18.54
C ALA A 277 -14.25 4.36 18.42
N THR A 278 -13.55 4.96 19.38
CA THR A 278 -13.10 6.34 19.25
C THR A 278 -11.70 6.32 18.66
N ASN A 279 -11.59 6.75 17.42
CA ASN A 279 -10.32 6.99 16.75
C ASN A 279 -9.78 8.37 17.19
N ILE A 280 -8.51 8.44 17.57
CA ILE A 280 -7.85 9.70 17.92
C ILE A 280 -6.80 10.05 16.86
N GLY A 281 -6.91 11.26 16.31
CA GLY A 281 -5.93 11.84 15.40
C GLY A 281 -4.56 11.93 16.08
N GLY A 282 -3.54 11.45 15.40
CA GLY A 282 -2.14 11.56 15.75
C GLY A 282 -1.42 12.53 14.83
N THR A 283 -0.16 12.80 15.17
CA THR A 283 0.72 13.61 14.32
C THR A 283 1.29 12.72 13.20
N PRO A 284 1.18 13.11 11.91
CA PRO A 284 1.91 12.45 10.84
C PRO A 284 3.40 12.80 10.90
N THR A 285 4.25 11.89 10.44
CA THR A 285 5.67 12.17 10.19
C THR A 285 5.85 12.98 8.92
N LEU A 286 6.98 13.66 8.78
CA LEU A 286 7.29 14.42 7.56
C LEU A 286 7.23 13.53 6.30
N ARG A 287 7.75 12.31 6.38
CA ARG A 287 7.74 11.35 5.26
C ARG A 287 6.34 10.92 4.85
N GLU A 288 5.44 10.71 5.82
CA GLU A 288 4.04 10.39 5.53
C GLU A 288 3.32 11.55 4.81
N LEU A 289 3.60 12.80 5.22
CA LEU A 289 3.07 13.98 4.54
C LEU A 289 3.65 14.16 3.14
N GLN A 290 4.94 13.89 2.94
CA GLN A 290 5.57 13.92 1.61
C GLN A 290 4.95 12.89 0.66
N VAL A 291 4.67 11.68 1.16
CA VAL A 291 3.93 10.66 0.39
C VAL A 291 2.53 11.14 0.06
N LEU A 292 1.78 11.64 1.05
CA LEU A 292 0.44 12.17 0.83
C LEU A 292 0.45 13.29 -0.23
N GLN A 293 1.36 14.26 -0.09
CA GLN A 293 1.54 15.34 -1.05
C GLN A 293 1.84 14.79 -2.45
N SER A 294 2.83 13.91 -2.58
CA SER A 294 3.22 13.30 -3.85
C SER A 294 2.05 12.57 -4.52
N VAL A 295 1.25 11.82 -3.74
CA VAL A 295 0.06 11.12 -4.26
C VAL A 295 -1.01 12.12 -4.73
N LEU A 296 -1.27 13.17 -3.95
CA LEU A 296 -2.24 14.22 -4.32
C LEU A 296 -1.81 15.00 -5.57
N GLU A 297 -0.52 15.29 -5.74
CA GLU A 297 0.02 15.93 -6.96
C GLU A 297 -0.18 15.09 -8.21
N ARG A 298 -0.26 13.77 -8.05
CA ARG A 298 -0.51 12.79 -9.11
C ARG A 298 -2.00 12.48 -9.30
N SER A 299 -2.88 12.93 -8.40
CA SER A 299 -4.32 12.74 -8.57
C SER A 299 -4.89 13.70 -9.62
N PRO A 300 -5.85 13.26 -10.45
CA PRO A 300 -6.66 14.14 -11.28
C PRO A 300 -7.45 15.21 -10.49
N VAL A 301 -7.74 14.98 -9.21
CA VAL A 301 -8.47 15.92 -8.36
C VAL A 301 -7.50 16.92 -7.73
N ARG A 302 -7.58 18.18 -8.17
CA ARG A 302 -6.73 19.27 -7.64
C ARG A 302 -7.36 20.04 -6.48
N ASP A 303 -8.67 19.89 -6.28
CA ASP A 303 -9.44 20.62 -5.29
C ASP A 303 -10.51 19.69 -4.70
N TYR A 304 -10.38 19.41 -3.41
CA TYR A 304 -11.31 18.59 -2.63
C TYR A 304 -12.38 19.43 -1.90
N GLU A 305 -12.43 20.74 -2.14
CA GLU A 305 -13.43 21.69 -1.65
C GLU A 305 -13.63 21.68 -0.12
N ASN A 306 -12.58 21.35 0.63
CA ASN A 306 -12.59 21.09 2.07
C ASN A 306 -13.57 19.98 2.51
N ARG A 307 -13.99 19.13 1.57
CA ARG A 307 -14.89 18.00 1.85
C ARG A 307 -14.14 16.78 2.32
N MET A 308 -12.88 16.60 1.96
CA MET A 308 -12.07 15.46 2.42
C MET A 308 -11.32 15.81 3.71
N THR A 309 -11.42 14.94 4.72
CA THR A 309 -10.55 14.99 5.92
C THR A 309 -9.70 13.73 6.02
N VAL A 310 -8.39 13.90 6.10
CA VAL A 310 -7.41 12.82 6.26
C VAL A 310 -7.08 12.66 7.73
N TRP A 311 -7.24 11.45 8.26
CA TRP A 311 -6.95 11.13 9.65
C TRP A 311 -5.73 10.23 9.74
N PHE A 312 -4.66 10.69 10.37
CA PHE A 312 -3.53 9.82 10.73
C PHE A 312 -3.75 9.29 12.13
N ILE A 313 -4.24 8.07 12.29
CA ILE A 313 -4.61 7.54 13.60
C ILE A 313 -3.36 7.24 14.44
N ARG A 314 -3.44 7.56 15.74
CA ARG A 314 -2.38 7.31 16.71
C ARG A 314 -2.01 5.82 16.81
N PRO A 315 -0.71 5.47 16.92
CA PRO A 315 -0.27 4.08 17.10
C PRO A 315 -0.82 3.40 18.36
N ASP A 316 -0.92 4.14 19.47
CA ASP A 316 -1.31 3.62 20.78
C ASP A 316 -2.83 3.44 20.97
N GLU A 317 -3.63 3.89 20.01
CA GLU A 317 -5.09 3.72 20.02
C GLU A 317 -5.56 2.42 19.36
N MET A 318 -4.66 1.62 18.78
CA MET A 318 -5.01 0.25 18.41
C MET A 318 -5.04 -0.62 19.68
N ARG A 319 -6.20 -1.12 20.11
CA ARG A 319 -6.23 -2.28 21.03
C ARG A 319 -5.97 -3.57 20.25
N PRO A 320 -5.50 -4.65 20.88
CA PRO A 320 -5.48 -5.97 20.25
C PRO A 320 -6.88 -6.31 19.75
N GLY A 321 -7.02 -6.49 18.44
CA GLY A 321 -8.31 -6.69 17.81
C GLY A 321 -9.06 -5.42 17.40
N ASP A 322 -8.51 -4.20 17.49
CA ASP A 322 -9.15 -3.00 16.93
C ASP A 322 -8.92 -2.82 15.44
N ALA A 323 -7.78 -3.29 14.92
CA ALA A 323 -7.70 -3.62 13.51
C ALA A 323 -8.81 -4.62 13.15
N GLN A 324 -9.11 -5.59 14.04
CA GLN A 324 -10.23 -6.52 13.86
C GLN A 324 -11.63 -5.95 14.19
N SER A 325 -11.75 -4.82 14.87
CA SER A 325 -13.02 -4.16 15.24
C SER A 325 -13.43 -3.15 14.18
N HIS A 326 -12.44 -2.54 13.50
CA HIS A 326 -12.60 -1.93 12.17
C HIS A 326 -12.75 -2.98 11.06
N MET A 327 -12.13 -4.17 11.18
CA MET A 327 -12.56 -5.37 10.44
C MET A 327 -13.81 -6.02 11.06
N GLY A 328 -14.43 -5.45 12.10
CA GLY A 328 -15.48 -6.08 12.92
C GLY A 328 -16.84 -6.15 12.22
N HIS A 329 -16.90 -5.59 11.01
CA HIS A 329 -17.91 -5.94 10.02
C HIS A 329 -17.79 -7.39 9.50
N LEU A 330 -16.72 -8.13 9.85
CA LEU A 330 -16.58 -9.56 9.56
C LEU A 330 -17.39 -10.47 10.51
N ALA A 331 -17.86 -10.00 11.69
CA ALA A 331 -18.42 -10.92 12.70
C ALA A 331 -19.57 -10.39 13.60
N SER A 332 -20.23 -9.28 13.26
CA SER A 332 -21.39 -8.81 14.04
C SER A 332 -22.68 -9.47 13.53
N GLU A 333 -23.11 -10.57 14.18
CA GLU A 333 -24.32 -11.36 13.87
C GLU A 333 -25.66 -10.61 13.93
N ASN A 334 -25.72 -9.33 14.31
CA ASN A 334 -27.00 -8.63 14.58
C ASN A 334 -27.16 -7.22 14.00
N SER A 335 -26.31 -6.79 13.06
CA SER A 335 -26.53 -5.52 12.34
C SER A 335 -26.98 -5.80 10.90
N PRO A 336 -28.04 -5.16 10.38
CA PRO A 336 -28.40 -5.29 8.98
C PRO A 336 -27.21 -4.84 8.13
N ARG A 337 -26.61 -5.80 7.42
CA ARG A 337 -25.46 -5.63 6.54
C ARG A 337 -25.65 -4.40 5.67
N ARG A 338 -24.83 -3.37 5.88
CA ARG A 338 -24.51 -2.42 4.80
C ARG A 338 -23.41 -3.09 3.99
N ASP A 339 -23.73 -3.44 2.75
CA ASP A 339 -22.98 -4.32 1.84
C ASP A 339 -21.67 -3.71 1.27
N HIS A 340 -20.92 -2.89 2.03
CA HIS A 340 -19.70 -2.22 1.53
C HIS A 340 -18.57 -2.18 2.58
N SER A 341 -18.15 -3.32 3.14
CA SER A 341 -16.92 -3.37 3.94
C SER A 341 -15.73 -3.69 3.03
N CYS A 342 -14.81 -2.73 2.88
CA CYS A 342 -13.52 -2.91 2.21
C CYS A 342 -12.63 -3.85 3.04
N ASP A 343 -12.92 -5.16 3.02
CA ASP A 343 -12.25 -6.17 3.84
C ASP A 343 -10.74 -6.29 3.49
N GLY A 344 -10.30 -5.83 2.31
CA GLY A 344 -8.88 -5.76 1.95
C GLY A 344 -8.18 -4.48 2.41
N CYS A 345 -8.81 -3.31 2.27
CA CYS A 345 -8.24 -2.03 2.72
C CYS A 345 -8.11 -1.98 4.25
N ALA A 346 -9.07 -2.58 4.97
CA ALA A 346 -9.03 -2.71 6.42
C ALA A 346 -7.84 -3.57 6.91
N ARG A 347 -7.44 -4.62 6.17
CA ARG A 347 -6.22 -5.40 6.48
C ARG A 347 -4.93 -4.59 6.29
N HIS A 348 -4.93 -3.64 5.34
CA HIS A 348 -3.81 -2.72 5.10
C HIS A 348 -3.86 -1.45 5.96
N GLY A 349 -4.95 -1.23 6.69
CA GLY A 349 -5.08 -0.12 7.64
C GLY A 349 -5.58 1.18 7.02
N LEU A 350 -6.48 1.14 6.06
CA LEU A 350 -7.17 2.33 5.59
C LEU A 350 -8.67 2.09 5.51
N VAL A 351 -9.45 3.05 5.98
CA VAL A 351 -10.91 3.04 5.89
C VAL A 351 -11.35 4.37 5.31
N ARG A 352 -12.10 4.31 4.22
CA ARG A 352 -12.89 5.45 3.77
C ARG A 352 -14.31 5.34 4.29
N ASP A 353 -14.74 6.39 4.99
CA ASP A 353 -16.13 6.54 5.41
C ASP A 353 -16.61 7.94 5.01
N GLY A 354 -17.42 7.97 3.95
CA GLY A 354 -17.91 9.18 3.30
C GLY A 354 -16.79 10.10 2.83
N ASN A 355 -16.64 11.20 3.57
CA ASN A 355 -15.76 12.33 3.30
C ASN A 355 -14.42 12.24 4.05
N HIS A 356 -14.10 11.06 4.58
CA HIS A 356 -12.93 10.89 5.41
C HIS A 356 -12.04 9.75 4.89
N MET A 357 -10.74 10.00 4.89
CA MET A 357 -9.71 8.99 4.62
C MET A 357 -8.98 8.71 5.93
N VAL A 358 -9.16 7.51 6.49
CA VAL A 358 -8.60 7.14 7.80
C VAL A 358 -7.38 6.26 7.61
N ILE A 359 -6.20 6.82 7.85
CA ILE A 359 -4.89 6.17 7.77
C ILE A 359 -4.53 5.56 9.13
N MET A 360 -4.67 4.25 9.25
CA MET A 360 -4.33 3.49 10.45
C MET A 360 -2.81 3.27 10.58
N PRO A 361 -2.31 3.00 11.79
CA PRO A 361 -0.89 2.72 12.02
C PRO A 361 -0.29 1.59 11.16
N SER A 362 -1.08 0.67 10.61
CA SER A 362 -0.57 -0.37 9.72
C SER A 362 -0.14 0.13 8.34
N ALA A 363 -0.90 1.04 7.73
CA ALA A 363 -0.56 1.63 6.44
C ALA A 363 0.68 2.55 6.53
N ARG A 364 0.90 3.14 7.71
CA ARG A 364 1.94 4.13 8.02
C ARG A 364 3.38 3.59 8.06
N GLN A 365 3.53 2.26 8.03
CA GLN A 365 4.79 1.57 8.31
C GLN A 365 5.80 1.72 7.18
N THR A 366 5.34 1.49 5.96
CA THR A 366 6.12 1.64 4.73
C THR A 366 5.52 2.80 3.96
N PRO A 367 6.12 4.01 4.04
CA PRO A 367 5.52 5.18 3.39
C PRO A 367 5.40 5.00 1.87
N GLU A 368 6.34 4.28 1.28
CA GLU A 368 6.50 4.17 -0.16
C GLU A 368 6.04 2.81 -0.70
N GLY A 369 5.65 2.80 -1.97
CA GLY A 369 5.38 1.58 -2.72
C GLY A 369 3.91 1.16 -2.70
N PHE A 370 3.61 0.20 -3.58
CA PHE A 370 2.24 -0.27 -3.80
C PHE A 370 1.62 -0.94 -2.57
N ASN A 371 2.40 -1.70 -1.81
CA ASN A 371 1.93 -2.33 -0.56
C ASN A 371 2.06 -1.42 0.67
N GLY A 372 2.47 -0.16 0.49
CA GLY A 372 2.67 0.82 1.56
C GLY A 372 1.59 1.90 1.62
N LEU A 373 1.88 2.96 2.38
CA LEU A 373 1.01 4.13 2.51
C LEU A 373 0.68 4.72 1.14
N GLU A 374 1.68 4.86 0.27
CA GLU A 374 1.52 5.42 -1.06
C GLU A 374 0.44 4.68 -1.87
N GLY A 375 0.58 3.36 -2.08
CA GLY A 375 -0.39 2.59 -2.84
C GLY A 375 -1.77 2.57 -2.20
N THR A 376 -1.83 2.54 -0.87
CA THR A 376 -3.10 2.50 -0.14
C THR A 376 -3.83 3.85 -0.20
N VAL A 377 -3.12 4.98 -0.09
CA VAL A 377 -3.71 6.32 -0.28
C VAL A 377 -4.17 6.49 -1.72
N VAL A 378 -3.39 6.05 -2.71
CA VAL A 378 -3.81 6.11 -4.13
C VAL A 378 -5.11 5.31 -4.32
N HIS A 379 -5.18 4.09 -3.77
CA HIS A 379 -6.36 3.23 -3.85
C HIS A 379 -7.61 3.94 -3.31
N GLU A 380 -7.55 4.51 -2.11
CA GLU A 380 -8.68 5.21 -1.49
C GLU A 380 -9.08 6.49 -2.26
N LEU A 381 -8.11 7.23 -2.78
CA LEU A 381 -8.39 8.38 -3.63
C LEU A 381 -9.06 7.98 -4.94
N VAL A 382 -8.73 6.81 -5.49
CA VAL A 382 -9.41 6.31 -6.70
C VAL A 382 -10.87 5.99 -6.40
N HIS A 383 -11.20 5.42 -5.25
CA HIS A 383 -12.61 5.31 -4.86
C HIS A 383 -13.29 6.68 -4.79
N TYR A 384 -12.58 7.74 -4.38
CA TYR A 384 -13.14 9.09 -4.36
C TYR A 384 -13.42 9.59 -5.78
N GLU A 385 -12.46 9.41 -6.68
CA GLU A 385 -12.59 9.76 -8.09
C GLU A 385 -13.72 8.97 -8.77
N GLN A 386 -13.78 7.66 -8.54
CA GLN A 386 -14.85 6.77 -8.99
C GLN A 386 -16.23 7.26 -8.52
N SER A 387 -16.36 7.64 -7.24
CA SER A 387 -17.63 8.14 -6.71
C SER A 387 -18.09 9.44 -7.39
N ARG A 388 -17.15 10.31 -7.82
CA ARG A 388 -17.46 11.52 -8.60
C ARG A 388 -17.76 11.22 -10.08
N PHE A 389 -17.12 10.19 -10.63
CA PHE A 389 -17.18 9.88 -12.06
C PHE A 389 -18.39 9.02 -12.41
N PHE A 390 -18.70 8.00 -11.60
CA PHE A 390 -19.71 6.98 -11.88
C PHE A 390 -21.01 7.17 -11.09
N VAL A 391 -21.00 7.85 -9.94
CA VAL A 391 -22.10 7.75 -8.96
C VAL A 391 -22.86 9.08 -8.72
N ARG A 392 -24.20 8.99 -8.68
CA ARG A 392 -25.12 10.02 -8.13
C ARG A 392 -25.73 9.57 -6.78
N GLY A 393 -24.91 9.13 -5.82
CA GLY A 393 -25.35 8.43 -4.60
C GLY A 393 -24.22 7.74 -3.82
N ASN A 394 -24.55 7.04 -2.73
CA ASN A 394 -23.59 6.43 -1.77
C ASN A 394 -23.34 4.91 -1.97
N GLU A 395 -23.85 4.27 -3.01
CA GLU A 395 -23.60 2.84 -3.28
C GLU A 395 -22.35 2.67 -4.16
N GLY A 396 -21.60 1.58 -3.99
CA GLY A 396 -20.47 1.22 -4.87
C GLY A 396 -20.93 1.00 -6.33
N TRP A 397 -20.12 1.44 -7.29
CA TRP A 397 -20.40 1.27 -8.72
C TRP A 397 -19.95 -0.13 -9.18
N GLY A 398 -20.68 -0.74 -10.11
CA GLY A 398 -20.52 -2.17 -10.39
C GLY A 398 -21.44 -3.07 -9.56
N THR A 399 -22.26 -2.49 -8.67
CA THR A 399 -23.50 -3.13 -8.23
C THR A 399 -24.59 -2.96 -9.31
N GLY A 400 -25.48 -3.94 -9.49
CA GLY A 400 -26.41 -4.01 -10.64
C GLY A 400 -27.34 -2.79 -10.84
N ARG A 401 -27.45 -1.92 -9.83
CA ARG A 401 -28.34 -0.76 -9.77
C ARG A 401 -27.79 0.51 -10.43
N GLN A 402 -26.47 0.61 -10.63
CA GLN A 402 -25.82 1.82 -11.17
C GLN A 402 -25.43 1.70 -12.65
N ARG A 403 -26.11 0.83 -13.41
CA ARG A 403 -25.71 0.47 -14.76
C ARG A 403 -25.93 1.61 -15.77
N THR A 404 -24.85 1.94 -16.48
CA THR A 404 -24.88 2.68 -17.76
C THR A 404 -24.11 1.88 -18.82
N PRO A 405 -24.29 2.15 -20.12
CA PRO A 405 -23.52 1.49 -21.18
C PRO A 405 -21.99 1.67 -21.04
N GLU A 406 -21.56 2.80 -20.46
CA GLU A 406 -20.15 3.09 -20.16
C GLU A 406 -19.64 2.22 -19.02
N ILE A 407 -20.38 2.17 -17.90
CA ILE A 407 -20.02 1.32 -16.75
C ILE A 407 -20.01 -0.16 -17.13
N GLU A 408 -20.99 -0.61 -17.91
CA GLU A 408 -21.04 -2.00 -18.37
C GLU A 408 -19.84 -2.38 -19.23
N ARG A 409 -19.39 -1.48 -20.11
CA ARG A 409 -18.15 -1.70 -20.88
C ARG A 409 -16.95 -1.86 -19.95
N ILE A 410 -16.81 -0.98 -18.96
CA ILE A 410 -15.70 -1.03 -18.01
C ILE A 410 -15.72 -2.33 -17.20
N VAL A 411 -16.87 -2.71 -16.65
CA VAL A 411 -17.06 -3.97 -15.91
C VAL A 411 -16.64 -5.16 -16.78
N ASN A 412 -17.07 -5.20 -18.04
CA ASN A 412 -16.71 -6.26 -18.98
C ASN A 412 -15.22 -6.26 -19.32
N ASP A 413 -14.61 -5.09 -19.54
CA ASP A 413 -13.18 -4.95 -19.81
C ASP A 413 -12.32 -5.44 -18.63
N LEU A 414 -12.85 -5.36 -17.40
CA LEU A 414 -12.23 -5.89 -16.19
C LEU A 414 -12.42 -7.42 -16.03
N GLY A 415 -13.21 -8.06 -16.89
CA GLY A 415 -13.52 -9.50 -16.84
C GLY A 415 -14.77 -9.85 -16.03
N TRP A 416 -15.60 -8.88 -15.71
CA TRP A 416 -16.80 -9.03 -14.90
C TRP A 416 -18.07 -8.91 -15.73
N LEU A 417 -19.20 -9.31 -15.15
CA LEU A 417 -20.54 -9.08 -15.69
C LEU A 417 -21.49 -8.68 -14.56
N PHE A 418 -22.53 -7.92 -14.90
CA PHE A 418 -23.67 -7.76 -14.00
C PHE A 418 -24.47 -9.07 -13.93
N TRP A 419 -24.79 -9.48 -12.71
CA TRP A 419 -25.57 -10.66 -12.40
C TRP A 419 -26.80 -10.30 -11.55
N SER A 420 -27.97 -10.77 -12.00
CA SER A 420 -29.22 -10.70 -11.25
C SER A 420 -29.75 -12.11 -11.07
N GLY A 421 -29.81 -12.60 -9.83
CA GLY A 421 -30.17 -13.99 -9.54
C GLY A 421 -30.56 -14.22 -8.09
N ARG A 422 -30.34 -15.45 -7.59
CA ARG A 422 -30.61 -15.82 -6.19
C ARG A 422 -29.33 -16.13 -5.43
N ALA A 423 -29.19 -15.51 -4.26
CA ALA A 423 -28.17 -15.86 -3.28
C ALA A 423 -28.37 -17.29 -2.73
N GLU A 424 -27.41 -17.79 -1.96
CA GLU A 424 -27.45 -19.14 -1.37
C GLU A 424 -28.70 -19.38 -0.51
N ASN A 425 -29.20 -18.35 0.17
CA ASN A 425 -30.43 -18.39 0.97
C ASN A 425 -31.72 -18.16 0.15
N GLY A 426 -31.64 -18.15 -1.18
CA GLY A 426 -32.77 -18.00 -2.10
C GLY A 426 -33.28 -16.57 -2.29
N ARG A 427 -32.70 -15.57 -1.61
CA ARG A 427 -33.06 -14.15 -1.78
C ARG A 427 -32.58 -13.63 -3.13
N ALA A 428 -33.40 -12.78 -3.75
CA ALA A 428 -33.01 -12.07 -4.96
C ALA A 428 -31.83 -11.13 -4.66
N VAL A 429 -30.83 -11.14 -5.52
CA VAL A 429 -29.64 -10.30 -5.41
C VAL A 429 -29.23 -9.77 -6.77
N GLU A 430 -28.65 -8.58 -6.78
CA GLU A 430 -28.02 -7.96 -7.94
C GLU A 430 -26.59 -7.62 -7.57
N ARG A 431 -25.62 -8.30 -8.18
CA ARG A 431 -24.18 -8.16 -7.89
C ARG A 431 -23.37 -8.31 -9.17
N SER A 432 -22.06 -8.16 -9.09
CA SER A 432 -21.16 -8.53 -10.19
C SER A 432 -20.68 -9.97 -10.07
N ALA A 433 -20.43 -10.61 -11.20
CA ALA A 433 -19.85 -11.94 -11.29
C ALA A 433 -18.59 -11.88 -12.17
N LEU A 434 -17.49 -12.48 -11.70
CA LEU A 434 -16.25 -12.61 -12.42
C LEU A 434 -16.34 -13.80 -13.39
N ILE A 435 -15.86 -13.61 -14.62
CA ILE A 435 -15.84 -14.66 -15.64
C ILE A 435 -14.50 -15.42 -15.56
N ASP A 436 -14.54 -16.75 -15.62
CA ASP A 436 -13.34 -17.58 -15.76
C ASP A 436 -13.03 -17.94 -17.24
N ARG A 437 -11.85 -18.50 -17.51
CA ARG A 437 -11.44 -18.89 -18.89
C ARG A 437 -12.33 -19.95 -19.54
N GLN A 438 -13.15 -20.64 -18.75
CA GLN A 438 -14.12 -21.64 -19.22
C GLN A 438 -15.52 -21.03 -19.37
N ASN A 439 -15.64 -19.71 -19.26
CA ASN A 439 -16.89 -18.96 -19.31
C ASN A 439 -17.88 -19.35 -18.20
N ASN A 440 -17.38 -19.84 -17.06
CA ASN A 440 -18.17 -19.93 -15.84
C ASN A 440 -18.18 -18.59 -15.10
N HIS A 441 -19.20 -18.40 -14.28
CA HIS A 441 -19.45 -17.16 -13.56
C HIS A 441 -19.31 -17.38 -12.06
N TRP A 442 -18.59 -16.48 -11.40
CA TRP A 442 -18.19 -16.62 -10.01
C TRP A 442 -18.53 -15.36 -9.24
N VAL A 443 -19.13 -15.52 -8.06
CA VAL A 443 -19.43 -14.40 -7.16
C VAL A 443 -18.61 -14.53 -5.89
N SER A 444 -18.11 -13.40 -5.40
CA SER A 444 -17.42 -13.33 -4.13
C SER A 444 -18.40 -13.51 -2.97
N ASN A 445 -17.93 -14.14 -1.90
CA ASN A 445 -18.63 -14.36 -0.64
C ASN A 445 -17.60 -14.44 0.49
N THR A 446 -18.07 -14.41 1.73
CA THR A 446 -17.20 -14.50 2.92
C THR A 446 -17.53 -15.78 3.68
N ASP A 447 -16.51 -16.55 4.06
CA ASP A 447 -16.71 -17.73 4.92
C ASP A 447 -16.82 -17.36 6.41
N ARG A 448 -16.97 -18.37 7.27
CA ARG A 448 -17.16 -18.18 8.72
C ARG A 448 -15.94 -17.57 9.41
N GLU A 449 -14.77 -17.67 8.79
CA GLU A 449 -13.50 -17.15 9.31
C GLU A 449 -13.24 -15.72 8.81
N GLY A 450 -14.14 -15.16 8.00
CA GLY A 450 -13.97 -13.84 7.41
C GLY A 450 -13.08 -13.84 6.17
N ASN A 451 -12.80 -15.00 5.57
CA ASN A 451 -11.99 -15.08 4.36
C ASN A 451 -12.86 -14.97 3.10
N THR A 452 -12.34 -14.25 2.09
CA THR A 452 -12.98 -14.20 0.78
C THR A 452 -12.91 -15.56 0.09
N ILE A 453 -14.08 -16.03 -0.36
CA ILE A 453 -14.25 -17.23 -1.17
C ILE A 453 -15.08 -16.91 -2.41
N TRP A 454 -14.90 -17.69 -3.46
CA TRP A 454 -15.63 -17.55 -4.71
C TRP A 454 -16.57 -18.74 -4.90
N ARG A 455 -17.82 -18.45 -5.25
CA ARG A 455 -18.83 -19.48 -5.50
C ARG A 455 -19.37 -19.39 -6.92
N ARG A 456 -19.49 -20.55 -7.57
CA ARG A 456 -19.99 -20.65 -8.94
C ARG A 456 -21.49 -20.36 -9.00
N VAL A 457 -21.91 -19.60 -10.01
CA VAL A 457 -23.32 -19.42 -10.38
C VAL A 457 -23.72 -20.51 -11.37
N VAL A 458 -24.81 -21.22 -11.08
CA VAL A 458 -25.31 -22.35 -11.88
C VAL A 458 -26.69 -22.01 -12.44
N GLY A 459 -26.93 -22.36 -13.71
CA GLY A 459 -28.24 -22.23 -14.35
C GLY A 459 -28.65 -20.79 -14.76
N GLY A 460 -27.70 -19.85 -14.76
CA GLY A 460 -27.92 -18.49 -15.29
C GLY A 460 -27.85 -18.46 -16.82
N VAL A 461 -28.57 -17.51 -17.43
CA VAL A 461 -28.58 -17.29 -18.88
C VAL A 461 -27.89 -15.97 -19.19
N LEU A 462 -26.95 -15.99 -20.14
CA LEU A 462 -26.30 -14.78 -20.62
C LEU A 462 -27.21 -14.05 -21.62
N GLN A 463 -27.58 -12.80 -21.32
CA GLN A 463 -28.36 -11.94 -22.20
C GLN A 463 -27.81 -10.51 -22.19
N ASN A 464 -27.37 -10.03 -23.36
CA ASN A 464 -26.85 -8.66 -23.54
C ASN A 464 -25.73 -8.29 -22.54
N GLY A 465 -24.76 -9.18 -22.31
CA GLY A 465 -23.66 -8.93 -21.36
C GLY A 465 -24.07 -9.04 -19.88
N ARG A 466 -25.20 -9.68 -19.60
CA ARG A 466 -25.72 -9.89 -18.25
C ARG A 466 -25.97 -11.35 -17.98
N LEU A 467 -25.72 -11.78 -16.75
CA LEU A 467 -26.15 -13.09 -16.28
C LEU A 467 -27.50 -12.95 -15.59
N LEU A 468 -28.55 -13.48 -16.23
CA LEU A 468 -29.91 -13.44 -15.70
C LEU A 468 -30.30 -14.79 -15.10
N GLY A 469 -30.86 -14.75 -13.90
CA GLY A 469 -31.21 -15.95 -13.15
C GLY A 469 -29.98 -16.67 -12.61
N GLY A 470 -30.13 -17.98 -12.42
CA GLY A 470 -29.12 -18.81 -11.77
C GLY A 470 -29.07 -18.66 -10.26
N GLN A 471 -28.39 -19.62 -9.64
CA GLN A 471 -28.25 -19.73 -8.20
C GLN A 471 -26.78 -19.92 -7.83
N VAL A 472 -26.35 -19.26 -6.76
CA VAL A 472 -25.03 -19.49 -6.17
C VAL A 472 -24.98 -20.91 -5.63
N SER A 473 -24.00 -21.70 -6.06
CA SER A 473 -23.83 -23.07 -5.61
C SER A 473 -23.53 -23.12 -4.11
N SER A 474 -24.27 -23.97 -3.38
CA SER A 474 -23.98 -24.30 -1.99
C SER A 474 -22.91 -25.40 -1.85
N ARG A 475 -22.48 -26.02 -2.96
CA ARG A 475 -21.46 -27.08 -2.96
C ARG A 475 -20.08 -26.51 -2.60
N ASN A 476 -19.32 -27.29 -1.82
CA ASN A 476 -18.02 -26.90 -1.29
C ASN A 476 -16.82 -27.58 -1.98
N ASP A 477 -17.04 -28.25 -3.12
CA ASP A 477 -15.96 -28.84 -3.91
C ASP A 477 -15.19 -27.79 -4.73
N SER A 478 -14.02 -28.16 -5.26
CA SER A 478 -13.15 -27.27 -6.04
C SER A 478 -13.70 -26.86 -7.42
N GLU A 479 -14.83 -27.42 -7.84
CA GLU A 479 -15.54 -26.99 -9.05
C GLU A 479 -16.58 -25.89 -8.76
N HIS A 480 -16.97 -25.72 -7.50
CA HIS A 480 -18.03 -24.80 -7.08
C HIS A 480 -17.58 -23.77 -6.03
N ARG A 481 -16.44 -24.01 -5.37
CA ARG A 481 -15.80 -23.11 -4.40
C ARG A 481 -14.32 -22.95 -4.70
N LEU A 482 -13.85 -21.71 -4.75
CA LEU A 482 -12.42 -21.36 -4.90
C LEU A 482 -12.00 -20.35 -3.83
N ASN A 483 -10.72 -20.32 -3.48
CA ASN A 483 -10.14 -19.19 -2.75
C ASN A 483 -9.68 -18.07 -3.72
N ASN A 484 -9.16 -16.94 -3.21
CA ASN A 484 -8.70 -15.84 -4.06
C ASN A 484 -7.57 -16.24 -5.01
N GLU A 485 -6.56 -17.00 -4.56
CA GLU A 485 -5.44 -17.38 -5.44
C GLU A 485 -5.92 -18.25 -6.61
N GLN A 486 -6.79 -19.22 -6.33
CA GLN A 486 -7.36 -20.11 -7.34
C GLN A 486 -8.24 -19.34 -8.33
N MET A 487 -9.04 -18.37 -7.85
CA MET A 487 -9.87 -17.57 -8.74
C MET A 487 -9.03 -16.65 -9.63
N ALA A 488 -7.98 -16.02 -9.08
CA ALA A 488 -7.06 -15.18 -9.86
C ALA A 488 -6.44 -15.98 -11.01
N GLN A 489 -6.08 -17.24 -10.76
CA GLN A 489 -5.53 -18.15 -11.77
C GLN A 489 -6.56 -18.57 -12.82
N ARG A 490 -7.85 -18.65 -12.47
CA ARG A 490 -8.92 -19.07 -13.39
C ARG A 490 -9.57 -17.93 -14.16
N ALA A 491 -9.47 -16.70 -13.67
CA ALA A 491 -10.10 -15.53 -14.28
C ALA A 491 -9.79 -15.41 -15.78
N ALA A 492 -10.82 -15.08 -16.57
CA ALA A 492 -10.71 -14.88 -18.01
C ALA A 492 -9.76 -13.73 -18.33
N VAL A 493 -9.91 -12.64 -17.58
CA VAL A 493 -8.98 -11.52 -17.55
C VAL A 493 -8.06 -11.71 -16.32
N PRO A 494 -6.75 -11.94 -16.50
CA PRO A 494 -5.82 -12.08 -15.40
C PRO A 494 -5.86 -10.85 -14.49
N GLN A 495 -6.08 -11.06 -13.20
CA GLN A 495 -6.17 -9.99 -12.23
C GLN A 495 -4.76 -9.49 -11.88
N GLY A 496 -4.60 -8.17 -11.74
CA GLY A 496 -3.29 -7.57 -11.46
C GLY A 496 -2.76 -7.87 -10.06
N THR A 497 -3.64 -8.22 -9.13
CA THR A 497 -3.34 -8.42 -7.70
C THR A 497 -4.22 -9.54 -7.10
N GLY A 498 -3.99 -9.88 -5.83
CA GLY A 498 -4.85 -10.78 -5.06
C GLY A 498 -6.13 -10.13 -4.49
N TYR A 499 -6.36 -8.83 -4.74
CA TYR A 499 -7.49 -8.09 -4.21
C TYR A 499 -8.37 -7.53 -5.35
N PHE A 500 -9.39 -8.32 -5.69
CA PHE A 500 -10.30 -8.12 -6.83
C PHE A 500 -11.71 -8.65 -6.47
N ILE A 501 -12.23 -8.29 -5.30
CA ILE A 501 -13.46 -8.87 -4.75
C ILE A 501 -14.74 -8.35 -5.44
N GLU A 502 -14.66 -7.14 -6.01
CA GLU A 502 -15.70 -6.46 -6.80
C GLU A 502 -15.03 -5.61 -7.91
N PRO A 503 -15.77 -5.19 -8.95
CA PRO A 503 -15.19 -4.42 -10.06
C PRO A 503 -14.58 -3.08 -9.66
N ASP A 504 -15.18 -2.37 -8.70
CA ASP A 504 -14.71 -1.07 -8.21
C ASP A 504 -13.41 -1.17 -7.42
N GLU A 505 -13.33 -2.17 -6.54
CA GLU A 505 -12.12 -2.56 -5.81
C GLU A 505 -11.01 -3.00 -6.77
N THR A 506 -11.35 -3.83 -7.76
CA THR A 506 -10.43 -4.23 -8.82
C THR A 506 -9.87 -3.00 -9.52
N LEU A 507 -10.74 -2.07 -9.95
CA LEU A 507 -10.30 -0.87 -10.65
C LEU A 507 -9.42 0.01 -9.75
N ALA A 508 -9.84 0.28 -8.50
CA ALA A 508 -9.08 1.09 -7.54
C ALA A 508 -7.67 0.54 -7.33
N ASN A 509 -7.56 -0.77 -7.23
CA ASN A 509 -6.30 -1.45 -7.05
C ASN A 509 -5.39 -1.40 -8.29
N LEU A 510 -5.97 -1.56 -9.47
CA LEU A 510 -5.22 -1.41 -10.72
C LEU A 510 -4.72 0.03 -10.92
N PHE A 511 -5.51 1.03 -10.54
CA PHE A 511 -5.05 2.42 -10.52
C PHE A 511 -3.92 2.64 -9.52
N ALA A 512 -3.97 2.01 -8.34
CA ALA A 512 -2.87 2.06 -7.38
C ALA A 512 -1.58 1.49 -7.98
N MET A 513 -1.64 0.31 -8.61
CA MET A 513 -0.49 -0.24 -9.36
C MET A 513 -0.01 0.72 -10.46
N PHE A 514 -0.95 1.36 -11.15
CA PHE A 514 -0.66 2.25 -12.26
C PHE A 514 -0.12 3.62 -11.81
N ARG A 515 -0.39 4.12 -10.61
CA ARG A 515 -0.07 5.52 -10.25
C ARG A 515 1.01 5.70 -9.19
N VAL A 516 1.34 4.68 -8.40
CA VAL A 516 2.50 4.67 -7.49
C VAL A 516 3.77 5.08 -8.27
N SER A 517 4.73 5.79 -7.64
CA SER A 517 5.88 6.47 -8.32
C SER A 517 7.26 6.00 -7.87
N THR A 518 7.36 5.08 -6.92
CA THR A 518 8.66 4.54 -6.47
C THR A 518 9.38 3.80 -7.61
N ALA A 519 10.65 3.40 -7.45
CA ALA A 519 11.33 2.57 -8.46
C ALA A 519 10.53 1.31 -8.87
N SER A 520 9.67 0.83 -7.97
CA SER A 520 8.70 -0.24 -8.24
C SER A 520 7.54 0.15 -9.17
N ALA A 521 7.25 1.42 -9.40
CA ALA A 521 6.17 1.93 -10.25
C ALA A 521 6.29 1.52 -11.71
N THR A 522 7.48 1.74 -12.29
CA THR A 522 7.79 1.30 -13.66
C THR A 522 7.62 -0.21 -13.75
N GLU A 523 8.03 -0.94 -12.70
CA GLU A 523 7.90 -2.39 -12.66
C GLU A 523 6.44 -2.85 -12.48
N ASN A 524 5.63 -2.16 -11.67
CA ASN A 524 4.21 -2.47 -11.46
C ASN A 524 3.39 -2.23 -12.73
N ARG A 525 3.63 -1.11 -13.42
CA ARG A 525 3.00 -0.81 -14.71
C ARG A 525 3.42 -1.77 -15.80
N ARG A 526 4.72 -2.06 -15.88
CA ARG A 526 5.26 -3.05 -16.80
C ARG A 526 4.65 -4.42 -16.53
N THR A 527 4.60 -4.84 -15.26
CA THR A 527 3.96 -6.08 -14.80
C THR A 527 2.50 -6.13 -15.22
N LEU A 528 1.73 -5.04 -15.01
CA LEU A 528 0.33 -4.96 -15.43
C LEU A 528 0.20 -5.03 -16.97
N ALA A 529 1.02 -4.29 -17.71
CA ALA A 529 1.03 -4.27 -19.17
C ALA A 529 1.40 -5.63 -19.77
N MET A 530 2.27 -6.39 -19.11
CA MET A 530 2.72 -7.72 -19.57
C MET A 530 1.74 -8.83 -19.19
N ASN A 531 1.29 -8.85 -17.93
CA ASN A 531 0.46 -9.93 -17.40
C ASN A 531 -1.02 -9.77 -17.76
N SER A 532 -1.50 -8.53 -17.92
CA SER A 532 -2.88 -8.25 -18.29
C SER A 532 -3.00 -7.01 -19.19
N PRO A 533 -2.60 -7.12 -20.48
CA PRO A 533 -2.62 -6.00 -21.43
C PRO A 533 -3.99 -5.34 -21.55
N THR A 534 -5.07 -6.12 -21.43
CA THR A 534 -6.44 -5.61 -21.43
C THR A 534 -6.68 -4.68 -20.23
N LEU A 535 -6.34 -5.10 -19.01
CA LEU A 535 -6.50 -4.26 -17.82
C LEU A 535 -5.63 -3.02 -17.88
N TYR A 536 -4.40 -3.14 -18.40
CA TYR A 536 -3.51 -1.99 -18.59
C TYR A 536 -4.14 -0.91 -19.47
N GLU A 537 -4.61 -1.28 -20.67
CA GLU A 537 -5.21 -0.30 -21.59
C GLU A 537 -6.52 0.28 -21.04
N THR A 538 -7.32 -0.53 -20.34
CA THR A 538 -8.54 -0.06 -19.67
C THR A 538 -8.24 1.00 -18.61
N VAL A 539 -7.28 0.73 -17.71
CA VAL A 539 -6.88 1.66 -16.65
C VAL A 539 -6.24 2.91 -17.22
N ARG A 540 -5.36 2.78 -18.22
CA ARG A 540 -4.74 3.91 -18.92
C ARG A 540 -5.79 4.82 -19.54
N ARG A 541 -6.79 4.26 -20.25
CA ARG A 541 -7.88 5.03 -20.87
C ARG A 541 -8.69 5.77 -19.81
N LEU A 542 -9.11 5.07 -18.75
CA LEU A 542 -9.92 5.65 -17.68
C LEU A 542 -9.16 6.73 -16.89
N ASP A 543 -7.86 6.52 -16.64
CA ASP A 543 -7.01 7.53 -16.02
C ASP A 543 -6.97 8.81 -16.85
N GLN A 544 -6.80 8.69 -18.17
CA GLN A 544 -6.82 9.84 -19.06
C GLN A 544 -8.19 10.54 -19.07
N GLU A 545 -9.29 9.80 -19.02
CA GLU A 545 -10.64 10.36 -18.89
C GLU A 545 -10.80 11.14 -17.57
N PHE A 546 -10.27 10.61 -16.46
CA PHE A 546 -10.29 11.29 -15.17
C PHE A 546 -9.47 12.59 -15.21
N ILE A 547 -8.27 12.56 -15.82
CA ILE A 547 -7.42 13.76 -16.03
C ILE A 547 -8.18 14.80 -16.86
N ASN A 548 -8.78 14.40 -17.98
CA ASN A 548 -9.49 15.32 -18.88
C ASN A 548 -10.70 15.98 -18.19
N ARG A 549 -11.51 15.20 -17.46
CA ARG A 549 -12.67 15.73 -16.72
C ARG A 549 -12.26 16.66 -15.58
N GLY A 550 -11.15 16.37 -14.89
CA GLY A 550 -10.58 17.26 -13.88
C GLY A 550 -10.25 18.66 -14.41
N LEU A 551 -9.97 18.78 -15.72
CA LEU A 551 -9.68 20.04 -16.41
C LEU A 551 -10.93 20.70 -17.05
N ARG A 552 -12.12 20.08 -16.94
CA ARG A 552 -13.39 20.55 -17.56
C ARG A 552 -13.31 20.79 -19.07
N ARG A 553 -12.79 19.83 -19.85
CA ARG A 553 -12.68 19.96 -21.32
C ARG A 553 -13.23 18.74 -22.05
N ASP A 554 -14.01 19.01 -23.10
CA ASP A 554 -14.81 17.99 -23.81
C ASP A 554 -14.36 17.68 -25.24
N ALA A 555 -13.33 18.35 -25.81
CA ALA A 555 -12.81 17.98 -27.14
C ALA A 555 -11.36 18.44 -27.39
N GLY A 556 -10.52 17.54 -27.93
CA GLY A 556 -9.15 17.81 -28.39
C GLY A 556 -8.13 16.75 -28.01
N GLN A 557 -6.88 16.93 -28.44
CA GLN A 557 -5.74 16.19 -27.88
C GLN A 557 -5.62 16.50 -26.38
N PRO A 558 -5.35 15.51 -25.51
CA PRO A 558 -5.25 15.76 -24.09
C PRO A 558 -4.12 16.75 -23.82
N GLU A 559 -4.37 17.80 -23.03
CA GLU A 559 -3.33 18.77 -22.67
C GLU A 559 -2.33 18.19 -21.67
N LEU A 560 -2.82 17.33 -20.78
CA LEU A 560 -2.03 16.65 -19.77
C LEU A 560 -2.13 15.13 -19.97
N VAL A 561 -1.03 14.45 -19.69
CA VAL A 561 -0.93 12.99 -19.73
C VAL A 561 -0.16 12.51 -18.51
N ARG A 562 -0.41 11.28 -18.08
CA ARG A 562 0.43 10.65 -17.08
C ARG A 562 1.71 10.13 -17.73
N ASP A 563 2.88 10.59 -17.26
CA ASP A 563 4.16 10.06 -17.70
C ASP A 563 4.44 8.67 -17.10
N LEU A 564 5.60 8.07 -17.43
CA LEU A 564 6.00 6.74 -16.99
C LEU A 564 6.27 6.63 -15.48
N GLU A 565 6.54 7.75 -14.81
CA GLU A 565 6.80 7.85 -13.37
C GLU A 565 5.52 8.07 -12.56
N GLY A 566 4.41 8.39 -13.24
CA GLY A 566 3.13 8.62 -12.58
C GLY A 566 2.77 10.06 -12.36
N HIS A 567 3.58 11.00 -12.83
CA HIS A 567 3.28 12.42 -12.78
C HIS A 567 2.32 12.83 -13.90
N ILE A 568 1.42 13.77 -13.59
CA ILE A 568 0.57 14.40 -14.60
C ILE A 568 1.36 15.57 -15.20
N VAL A 569 1.83 15.40 -16.43
CA VAL A 569 2.69 16.35 -17.13
C VAL A 569 2.00 16.90 -18.37
N ARG A 570 2.56 17.96 -18.96
CA ARG A 570 2.07 18.48 -20.24
C ARG A 570 2.27 17.44 -21.33
N ASN A 571 1.22 17.16 -22.08
CA ASN A 571 1.25 16.26 -23.22
C ASN A 571 1.88 16.96 -24.43
N THR A 572 3.20 16.85 -24.55
CA THR A 572 3.94 17.26 -25.75
C THR A 572 4.12 16.07 -26.69
N PRO A 573 4.39 16.30 -28.00
CA PRO A 573 4.71 15.22 -28.93
C PRO A 573 5.87 14.34 -28.45
N GLU A 574 6.86 14.94 -27.78
CA GLU A 574 8.01 14.24 -27.20
C GLU A 574 7.61 13.32 -26.05
N VAL A 575 6.86 13.81 -25.06
CA VAL A 575 6.37 12.98 -23.94
C VAL A 575 5.52 11.82 -24.47
N SER A 576 4.59 12.13 -25.38
CA SER A 576 3.76 11.12 -26.04
C SER A 576 4.56 10.07 -26.81
N ARG A 577 5.69 10.45 -27.41
CA ARG A 577 6.59 9.52 -28.12
C ARG A 577 7.32 8.62 -27.13
N ILE A 578 7.91 9.19 -26.07
CA ILE A 578 8.65 8.46 -25.03
C ILE A 578 7.77 7.40 -24.37
N ILE A 579 6.54 7.78 -23.97
CA ILE A 579 5.59 6.84 -23.37
C ILE A 579 5.31 5.68 -24.32
N ARG A 580 4.97 5.97 -25.59
CA ARG A 580 4.66 4.95 -26.60
C ARG A 580 5.83 4.02 -26.89
N GLU A 581 7.04 4.57 -27.03
CA GLU A 581 8.25 3.77 -27.28
C GLU A 581 8.54 2.84 -26.11
N ARG A 582 8.41 3.33 -24.87
CA ARG A 582 8.64 2.50 -23.67
C ARG A 582 7.61 1.40 -23.52
N GLU A 583 6.33 1.71 -23.73
CA GLU A 583 5.25 0.71 -23.70
C GLU A 583 5.43 -0.35 -24.80
N MET A 584 5.85 0.05 -26.00
CA MET A 584 6.20 -0.89 -27.07
C MET A 584 7.39 -1.76 -26.69
N GLN A 585 8.41 -1.20 -26.04
CA GLN A 585 9.56 -1.95 -25.57
C GLN A 585 9.16 -3.00 -24.53
N TRP A 586 8.32 -2.67 -23.55
CA TRP A 586 7.84 -3.65 -22.56
C TRP A 586 7.15 -4.85 -23.20
N ARG A 587 6.34 -4.61 -24.24
CA ARG A 587 5.66 -5.68 -25.00
C ARG A 587 6.65 -6.56 -25.78
N ARG A 588 7.73 -5.97 -26.30
CA ARG A 588 8.82 -6.71 -26.98
C ARG A 588 9.63 -7.54 -26.00
N ASP A 589 10.03 -6.95 -24.87
CA ASP A 589 10.81 -7.62 -23.83
C ASP A 589 10.08 -8.87 -23.33
N PHE A 590 8.78 -8.73 -23.02
CA PHE A 590 7.96 -9.88 -22.62
C PHE A 590 7.90 -10.99 -23.67
N SER A 591 7.76 -10.62 -24.95
CA SER A 591 7.73 -11.60 -26.04
C SER A 591 9.05 -12.38 -26.13
N ASN A 592 10.18 -11.74 -25.85
CA ASN A 592 11.50 -12.36 -25.85
C ASN A 592 11.71 -13.23 -24.60
N ASP A 593 11.38 -12.72 -23.42
CA ASP A 593 11.47 -13.44 -22.15
C ASP A 593 10.62 -14.71 -22.16
N PHE A 594 9.39 -14.61 -22.67
CA PHE A 594 8.50 -15.76 -22.83
C PHE A 594 9.09 -16.81 -23.79
N ARG A 595 9.65 -16.39 -24.94
CA ARG A 595 10.31 -17.29 -25.89
C ARG A 595 11.53 -17.98 -25.28
N ALA A 596 12.35 -17.26 -24.52
CA ALA A 596 13.52 -17.80 -23.86
C ALA A 596 13.13 -18.82 -22.78
N TRP A 597 12.17 -18.48 -21.91
CA TRP A 597 11.63 -19.37 -20.90
C TRP A 597 11.01 -20.63 -21.52
N PHE A 598 10.17 -20.47 -22.55
CA PHE A 598 9.54 -21.60 -23.24
C PHE A 598 10.60 -22.53 -23.86
N SER A 599 11.61 -21.96 -24.52
CA SER A 599 12.71 -22.73 -25.13
C SER A 599 13.51 -23.50 -24.08
N GLN A 600 13.77 -22.91 -22.91
CA GLN A 600 14.47 -23.55 -21.80
C GLN A 600 13.65 -24.71 -21.20
N ASN A 601 12.36 -24.51 -20.95
CA ASN A 601 11.51 -25.55 -20.36
C ASN A 601 11.22 -26.70 -21.33
N VAL A 602 11.08 -26.41 -22.63
CA VAL A 602 10.98 -27.45 -23.66
C VAL A 602 12.27 -28.26 -23.77
N ARG A 603 13.45 -27.65 -23.59
CA ARG A 603 14.73 -28.39 -23.53
C ARG A 603 14.83 -29.28 -22.30
N LEU A 604 14.46 -28.77 -21.12
CA LEU A 604 14.49 -29.54 -19.87
C LEU A 604 13.52 -30.73 -19.92
N ASN A 605 12.32 -30.56 -20.46
CA ASN A 605 11.35 -31.66 -20.65
C ASN A 605 11.73 -32.67 -21.74
N LYS A 606 12.71 -32.36 -22.60
CA LYS A 606 13.27 -33.31 -23.57
C LYS A 606 14.49 -34.06 -23.01
N GLN A 607 15.06 -33.59 -21.91
CA GLN A 607 16.22 -34.20 -21.24
C GLN A 607 15.82 -35.08 -20.05
N ALA A 608 14.66 -34.80 -19.43
CA ALA A 608 13.94 -35.71 -18.55
C ALA A 608 13.17 -36.74 -19.37
#